data_AF-A0A0F9P0M5-F1
#
_entry.id   AF-A0A0F9P0M5-F1
#
_cell.length_a   1.000
_cell.length_b   1.000
_cell.length_c   1.000
_cell.angle_alpha   90.00
_cell.angle_beta   90.00
_cell.angle_gamma   90.00
#
_symmetry.space_group_name_H-M   'P 1'
#
loop_
_entity.id
_entity.type
_entity.pdbx_description
1 polymer ?
#
loop_
_entity_poly.entity_id
_entity_poly.type
_entity_poly.pdbx_seq_one_letter_code
_entity_poly.pdbx_strand_id
1 'polypeptide(L)'
;MGLTSGAWTDKVVNGRLVLECDLTMAATEVEDAFTLKTPANLLDTTKPWLLFVNTADATVNNATTPVDLWAGWDDAFALTGADAPTATYGAEIASAIMSDVQTTTNTTRVNPYYTGTVVQATATAGGHVNAGTAPYYIINVDGSDTLAAAVCHIAIVQ
;
A
#
# COMPACT_ATOMS: atom_id res chain seq x y z
N MET A 1 13.91 -7.91 -14.44
CA MET A 1 12.71 -7.47 -13.69
C MET A 1 12.79 -8.06 -12.30
N GLY A 2 13.19 -7.25 -11.33
CA GLY A 2 13.52 -7.68 -9.96
C GLY A 2 12.38 -7.59 -8.95
N LEU A 3 11.19 -7.13 -9.36
CA LEU A 3 10.02 -7.01 -8.50
C LEU A 3 9.02 -8.14 -8.79
N THR A 4 8.54 -8.78 -7.73
CA THR A 4 7.41 -9.71 -7.80
C THR A 4 6.37 -9.34 -6.75
N SER A 5 5.18 -8.91 -7.20
CA SER A 5 4.01 -8.82 -6.33
C SER A 5 3.30 -10.17 -6.30
N GLY A 6 3.04 -10.68 -5.10
CA GLY A 6 2.08 -11.76 -4.90
C GLY A 6 0.68 -11.35 -5.33
N ALA A 7 -0.18 -12.35 -5.57
CA ALA A 7 -1.61 -12.11 -5.64
C ALA A 7 -2.15 -11.83 -4.23
N TRP A 8 -3.14 -10.96 -4.13
CA TRP A 8 -3.87 -10.77 -2.89
C TRP A 8 -4.59 -12.06 -2.50
N THR A 9 -4.44 -12.46 -1.24
CA THR A 9 -5.19 -13.56 -0.64
C THR A 9 -6.11 -13.02 0.45
N ASP A 10 -7.35 -13.53 0.50
CA ASP A 10 -8.33 -13.16 1.51
C ASP A 10 -8.55 -14.25 2.56
N LYS A 11 -8.83 -13.82 3.78
CA LYS A 11 -9.29 -14.69 4.88
C LYS A 11 -10.18 -13.92 5.84
N VAL A 12 -10.99 -14.65 6.60
CA VAL A 12 -11.76 -14.09 7.71
C VAL A 12 -11.12 -14.47 9.03
N VAL A 13 -10.71 -13.48 9.82
CA VAL A 13 -10.12 -13.67 11.15
C VAL A 13 -10.97 -12.94 12.17
N ASN A 14 -11.56 -13.68 13.13
CA ASN A 14 -12.44 -13.12 14.15
C ASN A 14 -13.58 -12.24 13.60
N GLY A 15 -14.14 -12.63 12.44
CA GLY A 15 -15.23 -11.90 11.79
C GLY A 15 -14.81 -10.65 11.01
N ARG A 16 -13.50 -10.40 10.85
CA ARG A 16 -12.96 -9.33 10.00
C ARG A 16 -12.35 -9.88 8.73
N LEU A 17 -12.50 -9.15 7.64
CA LEU A 17 -11.82 -9.45 6.40
C LEU A 17 -10.34 -9.07 6.55
N VAL A 18 -9.45 -9.95 6.13
CA VAL A 18 -8.01 -9.70 6.02
C VAL A 18 -7.60 -10.02 4.60
N LEU A 19 -7.05 -9.04 3.89
CA LEU A 19 -6.39 -9.21 2.59
C LEU A 19 -4.88 -9.09 2.81
N GLU A 20 -4.10 -10.03 2.28
CA GLU A 20 -2.65 -10.08 2.43
C GLU A 20 -1.97 -10.17 1.07
N CYS A 21 -0.80 -9.54 0.94
CA CYS A 21 0.03 -9.57 -0.25
C CYS A 21 1.50 -9.39 0.14
N ASP A 22 2.39 -10.16 -0.50
CA ASP A 22 3.84 -9.98 -0.37
C ASP A 22 4.41 -9.24 -1.57
N LEU A 23 5.23 -8.23 -1.33
CA LEU A 23 6.09 -7.61 -2.32
C LEU A 23 7.52 -8.11 -2.15
N THR A 24 8.02 -8.86 -3.14
CA THR A 24 9.41 -9.31 -3.18
C THR A 24 10.22 -8.41 -4.10
N MET A 25 11.18 -7.70 -3.51
CA MET A 25 12.11 -6.80 -4.20
C MET A 25 13.46 -7.50 -4.35
N ALA A 26 14.09 -7.40 -5.52
CA ALA A 26 15.46 -7.83 -5.76
C ALA A 26 16.41 -6.63 -5.76
N ALA A 27 17.62 -6.82 -5.23
CA ALA A 27 18.55 -5.77 -4.81
C ALA A 27 19.22 -4.94 -5.92
N THR A 28 18.70 -4.87 -7.16
CA THR A 28 19.53 -4.38 -8.29
C THR A 28 18.97 -3.30 -9.20
N GLU A 29 17.66 -3.03 -9.29
CA GLU A 29 17.15 -2.09 -10.33
C GLU A 29 15.75 -1.51 -10.03
N VAL A 30 15.33 -1.47 -8.78
CA VAL A 30 13.95 -1.08 -8.43
C VAL A 30 14.02 0.14 -7.54
N GLU A 31 13.49 1.28 -7.99
CA GLU A 31 13.25 2.43 -7.09
C GLU A 31 11.81 2.37 -6.57
N ASP A 32 10.81 2.10 -7.41
CA ASP A 32 9.42 1.83 -6.97
C ASP A 32 9.00 0.35 -6.93
N ALA A 33 8.30 -0.04 -5.86
CA ALA A 33 7.70 -1.37 -5.72
C ALA A 33 6.22 -1.33 -5.33
N PHE A 34 5.32 -1.76 -6.22
CA PHE A 34 3.89 -1.74 -5.94
C PHE A 34 3.20 -3.10 -6.05
N THR A 35 2.11 -3.26 -5.30
CA THR A 35 1.23 -4.42 -5.37
C THR A 35 0.50 -4.50 -6.70
N LEU A 36 0.04 -5.69 -7.06
CA LEU A 36 -1.13 -5.81 -7.92
C LEU A 36 -2.32 -5.09 -7.27
N LYS A 37 -3.33 -4.71 -8.07
CA LYS A 37 -4.55 -4.18 -7.49
C LYS A 37 -5.26 -5.20 -6.61
N THR A 38 -5.95 -4.73 -5.58
CA THR A 38 -6.85 -5.57 -4.78
C THR A 38 -7.93 -6.21 -5.65
N PRO A 39 -8.46 -7.40 -5.29
CA PRO A 39 -9.56 -8.00 -6.02
C PRO A 39 -10.84 -7.18 -5.89
N ALA A 40 -11.69 -7.22 -6.93
CA ALA A 40 -12.95 -6.51 -6.97
C ALA A 40 -13.90 -6.94 -5.85
N ASN A 41 -14.64 -5.98 -5.27
CA ASN A 41 -15.76 -6.21 -4.36
C ASN A 41 -15.44 -7.00 -3.06
N LEU A 42 -14.17 -7.15 -2.69
CA LEU A 42 -13.81 -7.74 -1.40
C LEU A 42 -13.91 -6.72 -0.27
N LEU A 43 -13.46 -5.49 -0.50
CA LEU A 43 -13.63 -4.40 0.46
C LEU A 43 -15.01 -3.77 0.33
N ASP A 44 -15.69 -3.60 1.45
CA ASP A 44 -16.87 -2.75 1.56
C ASP A 44 -16.43 -1.29 1.46
N THR A 45 -16.67 -0.68 0.29
CA THR A 45 -16.22 0.68 -0.02
C THR A 45 -16.91 1.77 0.81
N THR A 46 -17.89 1.39 1.64
CA THR A 46 -18.58 2.30 2.57
C THR A 46 -18.02 2.23 4.00
N LYS A 47 -17.08 1.33 4.27
CA LYS A 47 -16.50 1.14 5.61
C LYS A 47 -15.03 1.50 5.64
N PRO A 48 -14.54 2.05 6.77
CA PRO A 48 -13.12 2.25 6.96
C PRO A 48 -12.38 0.91 7.03
N TRP A 49 -11.12 0.91 6.63
CA TRP A 49 -10.21 -0.23 6.75
C TRP A 49 -8.83 0.25 7.23
N LEU A 50 -8.01 -0.68 7.67
CA LEU A 50 -6.66 -0.45 8.19
C LEU A 50 -5.64 -1.04 7.24
N LEU A 51 -4.66 -0.24 6.84
CA LEU A 51 -3.47 -0.67 6.11
C LEU A 51 -2.33 -0.95 7.08
N PHE A 52 -1.68 -2.08 6.91
CA PHE A 52 -0.43 -2.47 7.54
C PHE A 52 0.60 -2.74 6.45
N VAL A 53 1.80 -2.21 6.59
CA VAL A 53 2.93 -2.45 5.67
C VAL A 53 4.12 -2.92 6.47
N ASN A 54 4.91 -3.81 5.86
CA ASN A 54 6.12 -4.40 6.43
C ASN A 54 5.91 -5.14 7.76
N THR A 55 4.91 -6.02 7.82
CA THR A 55 4.62 -6.81 9.04
C THR A 55 5.65 -7.92 9.33
N ALA A 56 6.64 -8.10 8.45
CA ALA A 56 7.79 -8.98 8.64
C ALA A 56 9.05 -8.10 8.64
N ASP A 57 9.99 -8.33 9.56
CA ASP A 57 11.19 -7.50 9.81
C ASP A 57 12.20 -7.45 8.64
N ALA A 58 11.78 -6.97 7.47
CA ALA A 58 12.63 -6.83 6.30
C ALA A 58 13.30 -5.44 6.28
N THR A 59 14.63 -5.43 6.20
CA THR A 59 15.42 -4.21 5.99
C THR A 59 15.34 -3.81 4.53
N VAL A 60 14.41 -2.91 4.19
CA VAL A 60 14.24 -2.36 2.84
C VAL A 60 15.17 -1.13 2.71
N ASN A 61 16.50 -1.33 2.60
CA ASN A 61 17.54 -0.27 2.41
C ASN A 61 17.56 0.83 3.52
N ASN A 62 18.73 1.27 4.02
CA ASN A 62 18.85 2.43 4.94
C ASN A 62 18.27 3.80 4.45
N ALA A 63 17.55 3.86 3.33
CA ALA A 63 16.79 5.01 2.85
C ALA A 63 15.37 5.03 3.46
N THR A 64 14.81 6.22 3.66
CA THR A 64 13.39 6.37 3.99
C THR A 64 12.56 5.97 2.78
N THR A 65 11.84 4.85 2.85
CA THR A 65 10.99 4.37 1.77
C THR A 65 9.53 4.67 2.09
N PRO A 66 8.97 5.81 1.63
CA PRO A 66 7.58 6.13 1.85
C PRO A 66 6.62 5.11 1.23
N VAL A 67 5.38 5.12 1.74
CA VAL A 67 4.27 4.36 1.16
C VAL A 67 3.25 5.32 0.59
N ASP A 68 2.84 5.08 -0.66
CA ASP A 68 1.72 5.78 -1.28
C ASP A 68 0.52 4.86 -1.45
N LEU A 69 -0.67 5.48 -1.47
CA LEU A 69 -1.93 4.81 -1.72
C LEU A 69 -2.52 5.28 -3.04
N TRP A 70 -2.79 4.30 -3.91
CA TRP A 70 -3.43 4.51 -5.20
C TRP A 70 -4.82 3.89 -5.20
N ALA A 71 -5.78 4.58 -5.79
CA ALA A 71 -7.16 4.14 -5.91
C ALA A 71 -7.60 4.07 -7.38
N GLY A 72 -8.35 3.02 -7.71
CA GLY A 72 -8.92 2.79 -9.04
C GLY A 72 -10.42 2.65 -9.01
N TRP A 73 -11.08 3.13 -10.08
CA TRP A 73 -12.55 3.10 -10.20
C TRP A 73 -13.06 2.24 -11.36
N ASP A 74 -12.16 1.60 -12.09
CA ASP A 74 -12.47 0.73 -13.23
C ASP A 74 -11.75 -0.61 -13.10
N ASP A 75 -12.33 -1.66 -13.65
CA ASP A 75 -11.74 -3.00 -13.64
C ASP A 75 -10.52 -3.14 -14.58
N ALA A 76 -10.24 -2.12 -15.39
CA ALA A 76 -8.98 -1.96 -16.11
C ALA A 76 -7.92 -1.16 -15.31
N PHE A 77 -8.18 -0.81 -14.04
CA PHE A 77 -7.21 -0.10 -13.20
C PHE A 77 -5.89 -0.88 -13.11
N ALA A 78 -4.80 -0.18 -13.35
CA ALA A 78 -3.43 -0.68 -13.27
C ALA A 78 -2.47 0.46 -13.01
N LEU A 79 -1.36 0.16 -12.33
CA LEU A 79 -0.22 1.05 -12.11
C LEU A 79 0.96 0.52 -12.93
N THR A 80 1.67 1.41 -13.62
CA THR A 80 2.83 1.07 -14.45
C THR A 80 3.92 2.12 -14.32
N GLY A 81 5.17 1.74 -14.60
CA GLY A 81 6.34 2.61 -14.48
C GLY A 81 7.24 2.21 -13.32
N ALA A 82 8.42 2.82 -13.28
CA ALA A 82 9.34 2.88 -12.15
C ALA A 82 9.77 4.35 -12.02
N ASP A 83 9.82 4.89 -10.80
CA ASP A 83 10.20 6.25 -10.38
C ASP A 83 9.17 7.34 -10.70
N ALA A 84 8.23 7.03 -11.58
CA ALA A 84 7.09 7.86 -11.91
C ALA A 84 5.87 7.00 -12.23
N PRO A 85 5.26 6.37 -11.23
CA PRO A 85 4.13 5.49 -11.44
C PRO A 85 2.97 6.24 -12.11
N THR A 86 2.42 5.64 -13.17
CA THR A 86 1.27 6.16 -13.91
C THR A 86 0.11 5.21 -13.78
N ALA A 87 -1.03 5.73 -13.33
CA ALA A 87 -2.26 4.96 -13.18
C ALA A 87 -3.16 5.06 -14.42
N THR A 88 -3.76 3.92 -14.79
CA THR A 88 -4.85 3.86 -15.77
C THR A 88 -6.17 3.82 -15.01
N TYR A 89 -7.13 4.71 -15.27
CA TYR A 89 -8.45 4.73 -14.58
C TYR A 89 -8.37 4.81 -13.04
N GLY A 90 -7.32 5.44 -12.54
CA GLY A 90 -7.07 5.63 -11.12
C GLY A 90 -6.20 6.85 -10.87
N ALA A 91 -5.93 7.12 -9.61
CA ALA A 91 -5.07 8.20 -9.19
C ALA A 91 -4.40 7.86 -7.86
N GLU A 92 -3.27 8.50 -7.61
CA GLU A 92 -2.70 8.58 -6.28
C GLU A 92 -3.62 9.43 -5.41
N ILE A 93 -4.03 8.89 -4.27
CA ILE A 93 -4.98 9.56 -3.36
C ILE A 93 -4.30 10.07 -2.09
N ALA A 94 -3.14 9.51 -1.75
CA ALA A 94 -2.30 10.02 -0.67
C ALA A 94 -0.86 9.54 -0.83
N SER A 95 0.07 10.50 -0.75
CA SER A 95 1.51 10.25 -0.76
C SER A 95 2.08 10.10 0.64
N ALA A 96 3.14 9.30 0.76
CA ALA A 96 3.93 9.14 1.98
C ALA A 96 3.06 8.92 3.25
N ILE A 97 2.00 8.12 3.13
CA ILE A 97 1.07 7.79 4.21
C ILE A 97 1.75 7.01 5.33
N MET A 98 2.91 6.42 5.03
CA MET A 98 3.90 5.96 5.99
C MET A 98 5.24 6.52 5.51
N SER A 99 6.01 7.16 6.39
CA SER A 99 7.25 7.85 6.00
C SER A 99 8.41 6.91 5.69
N ASP A 100 8.39 5.72 6.28
CA ASP A 100 9.40 4.69 6.09
C ASP A 100 8.89 3.33 6.57
N VAL A 101 8.86 2.35 5.66
CA VAL A 101 8.42 0.97 5.91
C VAL A 101 9.28 0.24 6.96
N GLN A 102 10.52 0.67 7.22
CA GLN A 102 11.40 -0.02 8.19
C GLN A 102 11.21 0.44 9.62
N THR A 103 10.92 1.73 9.81
CA THR A 103 10.90 2.34 11.14
C THR A 103 9.51 2.36 11.77
N THR A 104 8.45 2.13 10.98
CA THR A 104 7.08 2.36 11.45
C THR A 104 6.13 1.21 11.10
N THR A 105 5.94 0.28 12.03
CA THR A 105 4.84 -0.70 12.02
C THR A 105 3.51 -0.06 12.48
N ASN A 106 3.15 1.11 11.96
CA ASN A 106 1.89 1.78 12.32
C ASN A 106 0.83 1.60 11.24
N THR A 107 -0.42 1.64 11.69
CA THR A 107 -1.57 1.46 10.81
C THR A 107 -1.97 2.78 10.16
N THR A 108 -2.25 2.75 8.87
CA THR A 108 -2.99 3.84 8.22
C THR A 108 -4.46 3.47 8.18
N ARG A 109 -5.30 4.29 8.82
CA ARG A 109 -6.75 4.16 8.70
C ARG A 109 -7.20 4.87 7.43
N VAL A 110 -7.71 4.07 6.49
CA VAL A 110 -8.33 4.58 5.28
C VAL A 110 -9.83 4.61 5.50
N ASN A 111 -10.44 5.77 5.30
CA ASN A 111 -11.85 5.98 5.56
C ASN A 111 -12.49 6.72 4.38
N PRO A 112 -13.48 6.12 3.67
CA PRO A 112 -14.11 6.72 2.49
C PRO A 112 -14.82 8.05 2.77
N TYR A 113 -15.12 8.34 4.04
CA TYR A 113 -15.84 9.54 4.47
C TYR A 113 -14.98 10.48 5.32
N TYR A 114 -13.66 10.31 5.32
CA TYR A 114 -12.78 11.19 6.09
C TYR A 114 -12.71 12.59 5.46
N THR A 115 -13.04 13.64 6.21
CA THR A 115 -13.04 15.02 5.71
C THR A 115 -11.91 15.87 6.30
N GLY A 116 -11.02 15.27 7.07
CA GLY A 116 -9.85 15.94 7.64
C GLY A 116 -8.67 16.00 6.67
N THR A 117 -7.59 16.65 7.11
CA THR A 117 -6.31 16.64 6.39
C THR A 117 -5.70 15.24 6.43
N VAL A 118 -5.12 14.79 5.32
CA VAL A 118 -4.36 13.55 5.29
C VAL A 118 -3.26 13.60 6.36
N VAL A 119 -3.22 12.56 7.20
CA VAL A 119 -2.22 12.42 8.25
C VAL A 119 -1.29 11.28 7.87
N GLN A 120 0.02 11.56 7.84
CA GLN A 120 1.05 10.54 7.68
C GLN A 120 1.18 9.73 8.98
N ALA A 121 1.37 8.43 8.85
CA ALA A 121 1.72 7.59 9.98
C ALA A 121 3.12 7.99 10.46
N THR A 122 3.25 8.23 11.77
CA THR A 122 4.51 8.51 12.46
C THR A 122 4.62 7.58 13.66
N ALA A 123 5.79 7.47 14.30
CA ALA A 123 5.99 6.60 15.46
C ALA A 123 4.95 6.79 16.59
N THR A 124 4.30 7.95 16.69
CA THR A 124 3.35 8.30 17.75
C THR A 124 1.89 8.44 17.30
N ALA A 125 1.60 8.34 15.99
CA ALA A 125 0.25 8.49 15.45
C ALA A 125 0.02 7.62 14.21
N GLY A 126 -1.16 7.00 14.12
CA GLY A 126 -1.59 6.29 12.91
C GLY A 126 -1.91 7.26 11.77
N GLY A 127 -1.75 6.80 10.53
CA GLY A 127 -2.11 7.58 9.35
C GLY A 127 -3.63 7.68 9.18
N HIS A 128 -4.10 8.75 8.54
CA HIS A 128 -5.51 8.94 8.19
C HIS A 128 -5.65 9.44 6.76
N VAL A 129 -6.38 8.70 5.94
CA VAL A 129 -6.54 9.00 4.51
C VAL A 129 -8.02 8.91 4.12
N ASN A 130 -8.46 9.82 3.25
CA ASN A 130 -9.70 9.66 2.51
C ASN A 130 -9.40 9.04 1.15
N ALA A 131 -9.92 7.83 0.92
CA ALA A 131 -9.77 7.12 -0.35
C ALA A 131 -11.02 7.11 -1.22
N GLY A 132 -12.08 7.79 -0.78
CA GLY A 132 -13.41 7.67 -1.35
C GLY A 132 -13.91 6.22 -1.37
N THR A 133 -14.92 5.95 -2.19
CA THR A 133 -15.54 4.63 -2.34
C THR A 133 -14.88 3.79 -3.44
N ALA A 134 -13.55 3.91 -3.61
CA ALA A 134 -12.84 3.23 -4.69
C ALA A 134 -12.88 1.69 -4.53
N PRO A 135 -13.24 0.93 -5.58
CA PRO A 135 -13.29 -0.53 -5.53
C PRO A 135 -11.91 -1.21 -5.57
N TYR A 136 -10.86 -0.52 -6.03
CA TYR A 136 -9.52 -1.09 -6.20
C TYR A 136 -8.46 -0.22 -5.55
N TYR A 137 -7.46 -0.87 -4.95
CA TYR A 137 -6.31 -0.21 -4.36
C TYR A 137 -4.99 -0.85 -4.80
N ILE A 138 -3.96 -0.03 -4.95
CA ILE A 138 -2.56 -0.45 -5.10
C ILE A 138 -1.75 0.25 -4.01
N ILE A 139 -0.88 -0.50 -3.35
CA ILE A 139 0.07 0.04 -2.37
C ILE A 139 1.42 0.18 -3.07
N ASN A 140 1.95 1.39 -3.12
CA ASN A 140 3.29 1.67 -3.66
C ASN A 140 4.28 1.86 -2.51
N VAL A 141 5.41 1.17 -2.60
CA VAL A 141 6.58 1.37 -1.77
C VAL A 141 7.53 2.23 -2.63
N ASP A 142 7.50 3.53 -2.37
CA ASP A 142 8.21 4.56 -3.12
C ASP A 142 9.64 4.67 -2.64
N GLY A 143 10.57 4.13 -3.42
CA GLY A 143 11.99 4.26 -3.19
C GLY A 143 12.58 5.34 -4.09
N SER A 144 13.43 6.16 -3.49
CA SER A 144 14.19 7.21 -4.20
C SER A 144 15.57 6.73 -4.68
N ASP A 145 15.88 5.45 -4.49
CA ASP A 145 17.11 4.76 -4.89
C ASP A 145 16.80 3.25 -4.97
N THR A 146 17.79 2.46 -5.40
CA THR A 146 17.71 1.01 -5.48
C THR A 146 17.24 0.40 -4.15
N LEU A 147 16.09 -0.26 -4.17
CA LEU A 147 15.55 -1.01 -3.04
C LEU A 147 16.42 -2.24 -2.75
N ALA A 148 16.63 -2.52 -1.46
CA ALA A 148 17.34 -3.73 -1.04
C ALA A 148 16.49 -4.99 -1.33
N ALA A 149 17.16 -6.15 -1.43
CA ALA A 149 16.44 -7.42 -1.51
C ALA A 149 15.66 -7.66 -0.20
N ALA A 150 14.34 -7.66 -0.30
CA ALA A 150 13.45 -7.75 0.85
C ALA A 150 12.09 -8.30 0.45
N VAL A 151 11.37 -8.84 1.43
CA VAL A 151 9.96 -9.20 1.31
C VAL A 151 9.17 -8.27 2.22
N CYS A 152 8.38 -7.37 1.63
CA CYS A 152 7.48 -6.51 2.38
C CYS A 152 6.10 -7.17 2.44
N HIS A 153 5.65 -7.53 3.64
CA HIS A 153 4.32 -8.07 3.85
C HIS A 153 3.31 -6.94 4.08
N ILE A 154 2.25 -6.93 3.27
CA ILE A 154 1.19 -5.93 3.32
C ILE A 154 -0.12 -6.61 3.71
N ALA A 155 -0.86 -5.99 4.63
CA ALA A 155 -2.18 -6.44 5.03
C ALA A 155 -3.21 -5.29 5.05
N ILE A 156 -4.41 -5.57 4.57
CA ILE A 156 -5.60 -4.73 4.72
C ILE A 156 -6.57 -5.46 5.64
N VAL A 157 -7.06 -4.78 6.68
CA VAL A 157 -8.06 -5.32 7.61
C VAL A 157 -9.31 -4.45 7.61
N GLN A 158 -10.47 -5.07 7.41
CA GLN A 158 -11.78 -4.42 7.48
C GLN A 158 -12.72 -5.14 8.46
#